data_AF-A0A8K0QVD7-F1
#
_entry.id   AF-A0A8K0QVD7-F1
#
_cell.length_a   1.000
_cell.length_b   1.000
_cell.length_c   1.000
_cell.angle_alpha   90.00
_cell.angle_beta   90.00
_cell.angle_gamma   90.00
#
_symmetry.space_group_name_H-M   'P 1'
#
loop_
_entity.id
_entity.type
_entity.pdbx_description
1 polymer ?
#
loop_
_entity_poly.entity_id
_entity_poly.type
_entity_poly.pdbx_seq_one_letter_code
_entity_poly.pdbx_strand_id
1 'polypeptide(L)'
;MGKGGASGKDGITIAEGSNMIFDHISVSWGRDETFSISGSEVGNITIQNSIIAQGLETHSCGGLMQTNVGNGLSLFRNLYIDNKTRNPKVKGTNDFTNNVVYNWGGGGGYIAGDSEGASEAHIIGNYFISGPSTSVTAFTRGNANFKAYVEANFYDSDKNGALSGSQLGASSSNYGGLAIQTAKYAFPAPAKILSAAAALTLAEKSVGASKVRDAVDKRLITELQSYGKTGQLISDENASPMNGPGTIAGGTAWVDANGNGIPDNVEGQFKTVEDWANSLVPSGY
;
A
#
# COMPACT_ATOMS: atom_id res chain seq x y z
N MET A 1 -7.31 14.90 3.39
CA MET A 1 -8.66 14.63 3.95
C MET A 1 -8.58 14.69 5.47
N GLY A 2 -9.69 14.46 6.18
CA GLY A 2 -9.75 14.51 7.65
C GLY A 2 -11.20 14.48 8.13
N LYS A 3 -11.42 14.39 9.45
CA LYS A 3 -12.75 14.27 10.08
C LYS A 3 -13.70 15.40 9.68
N GLY A 4 -13.17 16.61 9.46
CA GLY A 4 -13.93 17.77 8.98
C GLY A 4 -14.32 17.74 7.49
N GLY A 5 -13.74 16.83 6.71
CA GLY A 5 -14.07 16.64 5.29
C GLY A 5 -15.44 15.98 5.08
N ALA A 6 -15.92 15.93 3.84
CA ALA A 6 -17.21 15.28 3.53
C ALA A 6 -17.15 13.75 3.79
N SER A 7 -18.22 13.20 4.37
CA SER A 7 -18.37 11.76 4.57
C SER A 7 -18.46 11.01 3.23
N GLY A 8 -17.97 9.77 3.18
CA GLY A 8 -18.03 8.96 1.94
C GLY A 8 -17.07 9.46 0.85
N LYS A 9 -15.99 10.15 1.24
CA LYS A 9 -14.98 10.66 0.31
C LYS A 9 -13.63 10.06 0.63
N ASP A 10 -12.93 9.67 -0.43
CA ASP A 10 -11.60 9.11 -0.30
C ASP A 10 -10.56 10.19 -0.06
N GLY A 11 -9.40 9.80 0.46
CA GLY A 11 -8.19 10.62 0.41
C GLY A 11 -7.79 10.94 -1.03
N ILE A 12 -7.66 9.90 -1.85
CA ILE A 12 -7.43 9.97 -3.29
C ILE A 12 -8.38 8.97 -3.99
N THR A 13 -9.04 9.42 -5.04
CA THR A 13 -9.85 8.57 -5.93
C THR A 13 -9.34 8.68 -7.36
N ILE A 14 -9.05 7.53 -7.99
CA ILE A 14 -8.87 7.42 -9.44
C ILE A 14 -10.07 6.66 -10.01
N ALA A 15 -10.98 7.40 -10.62
CA ALA A 15 -12.20 6.85 -11.21
C ALA A 15 -12.07 6.59 -12.72
N GLU A 16 -11.14 7.26 -13.39
CA GLU A 16 -10.93 7.21 -14.83
C GLU A 16 -9.44 7.42 -15.16
N GLY A 17 -9.00 6.88 -16.30
CA GLY A 17 -7.66 7.09 -16.84
C GLY A 17 -6.71 5.90 -16.68
N SER A 18 -5.55 5.98 -17.34
CA SER A 18 -4.52 4.95 -17.38
C SER A 18 -3.12 5.56 -17.49
N ASN A 19 -2.08 4.74 -17.31
CA ASN A 19 -0.67 5.14 -17.41
C ASN A 19 -0.26 6.16 -16.33
N MET A 20 -0.51 5.82 -15.07
CA MET A 20 -0.20 6.70 -13.93
C MET A 20 0.76 6.02 -12.96
N ILE A 21 1.66 6.80 -12.38
CA ILE A 21 2.55 6.36 -11.30
C ILE A 21 2.38 7.29 -10.11
N PHE A 22 2.13 6.69 -8.96
CA PHE A 22 2.13 7.33 -7.65
C PHE A 22 3.32 6.78 -6.87
N ASP A 23 4.33 7.60 -6.65
CA ASP A 23 5.59 7.19 -6.01
C ASP A 23 5.90 8.10 -4.81
N HIS A 24 6.33 7.50 -3.70
CA HIS A 24 6.74 8.22 -2.49
C HIS A 24 5.69 9.21 -1.94
N ILE A 25 4.41 8.87 -2.06
CA ILE A 25 3.33 9.66 -1.44
C ILE A 25 2.96 9.08 -0.08
N SER A 26 2.56 9.93 0.85
CA SER A 26 1.90 9.54 2.10
C SER A 26 0.45 10.00 2.03
N VAL A 27 -0.48 9.06 2.13
CA VAL A 27 -1.92 9.34 2.10
C VAL A 27 -2.53 8.81 3.37
N SER A 28 -3.24 9.68 4.08
CA SER A 28 -3.90 9.34 5.32
C SER A 28 -5.25 10.01 5.50
N TRP A 29 -6.00 9.52 6.49
CA TRP A 29 -7.24 10.14 6.98
C TRP A 29 -8.36 10.22 5.94
N GLY A 30 -8.45 9.21 5.07
CA GLY A 30 -9.62 9.00 4.21
C GLY A 30 -10.90 8.83 5.05
N ARG A 31 -12.04 9.35 4.56
CA ARG A 31 -13.34 9.21 5.24
C ARG A 31 -14.18 8.04 4.71
N ASP A 32 -13.81 7.52 3.54
CA ASP A 32 -14.26 6.24 3.02
C ASP A 32 -13.00 5.39 2.79
N GLU A 33 -12.34 5.51 1.64
CA GLU A 33 -11.00 4.96 1.44
C GLU A 33 -9.88 5.98 1.57
N THR A 34 -8.67 5.50 1.86
CA THR A 34 -7.50 6.38 1.88
C THR A 34 -6.99 6.61 0.46
N PHE A 35 -6.83 5.55 -0.33
CA PHE A 35 -6.52 5.63 -1.76
C PHE A 35 -7.31 4.54 -2.50
N SER A 36 -8.27 4.94 -3.33
CA SER A 36 -9.03 4.03 -4.21
C SER A 36 -8.72 4.23 -5.70
N ILE A 37 -8.67 3.12 -6.43
CA ILE A 37 -8.67 3.06 -7.89
C ILE A 37 -9.82 2.17 -8.30
N SER A 38 -10.87 2.75 -8.89
CA SER A 38 -12.07 2.00 -9.27
C SER A 38 -12.83 2.72 -10.38
N GLY A 39 -12.91 2.08 -11.54
CA GLY A 39 -13.58 2.60 -12.72
C GLY A 39 -13.69 1.54 -13.81
N SER A 40 -14.47 1.79 -14.86
CA SER A 40 -14.62 0.83 -15.96
C SER A 40 -13.39 0.77 -16.86
N GLU A 41 -12.69 1.89 -17.05
CA GLU A 41 -11.55 2.03 -17.97
C GLU A 41 -10.22 2.31 -17.24
N VAL A 42 -10.19 2.16 -15.91
CA VAL A 42 -8.95 2.36 -15.14
C VAL A 42 -8.02 1.15 -15.27
N GLY A 43 -6.73 1.41 -15.43
CA GLY A 43 -5.71 0.37 -15.48
C GLY A 43 -4.35 0.88 -15.97
N ASN A 44 -3.34 0.01 -15.92
CA ASN A 44 -1.93 0.38 -16.09
C ASN A 44 -1.51 1.52 -15.13
N ILE A 45 -1.70 1.27 -13.84
CA ILE A 45 -1.39 2.23 -12.77
C ILE A 45 -0.49 1.56 -11.74
N THR A 46 0.57 2.25 -11.34
CA THR A 46 1.47 1.80 -10.28
C THR A 46 1.34 2.71 -9.06
N ILE A 47 1.16 2.11 -7.87
CA ILE A 47 1.43 2.76 -6.60
C ILE A 47 2.68 2.11 -6.03
N GLN A 48 3.72 2.90 -5.76
CA GLN A 48 4.98 2.39 -5.25
C GLN A 48 5.63 3.25 -4.19
N ASN A 49 6.43 2.61 -3.33
CA ASN A 49 7.19 3.26 -2.26
C ASN A 49 6.37 4.23 -1.40
N SER A 50 5.06 3.98 -1.26
CA SER A 50 4.11 4.94 -0.67
C SER A 50 3.57 4.45 0.68
N ILE A 51 3.05 5.38 1.48
CA ILE A 51 2.32 5.10 2.73
C ILE A 51 0.83 5.30 2.49
N ILE A 52 0.03 4.30 2.86
CA ILE A 52 -1.44 4.35 2.82
C ILE A 52 -1.95 4.00 4.21
N ALA A 53 -2.40 5.01 4.96
CA ALA A 53 -2.52 4.89 6.40
C ALA A 53 -3.77 5.50 7.02
N GLN A 54 -4.16 4.99 8.19
CA GLN A 54 -5.10 5.66 9.09
C GLN A 54 -6.38 6.18 8.42
N GLY A 55 -7.04 5.38 7.58
CA GLY A 55 -8.42 5.63 7.21
C GLY A 55 -9.25 5.85 8.49
N LEU A 56 -10.13 6.85 8.50
CA LEU A 56 -10.83 7.23 9.73
C LEU A 56 -12.00 6.28 10.02
N GLU A 57 -12.12 5.84 11.27
CA GLU A 57 -13.33 5.15 11.74
C GLU A 57 -14.56 6.08 11.60
N THR A 58 -15.75 5.54 11.31
CA THR A 58 -16.12 4.11 11.39
C THR A 58 -15.88 3.28 10.12
N HIS A 59 -15.37 3.90 9.05
CA HIS A 59 -15.13 3.24 7.76
C HIS A 59 -13.64 3.21 7.38
N SER A 60 -12.76 2.94 8.35
CA SER A 60 -11.30 2.96 8.18
C SER A 60 -10.80 1.99 7.09
N CYS A 61 -10.61 2.48 5.86
CA CYS A 61 -10.18 1.66 4.72
C CYS A 61 -8.86 2.16 4.11
N GLY A 62 -7.98 1.22 3.78
CA GLY A 62 -6.77 1.53 3.00
C GLY A 62 -7.13 1.91 1.56
N GLY A 63 -7.84 1.04 0.84
CA GLY A 63 -8.19 1.30 -0.56
C GLY A 63 -8.98 0.20 -1.25
N LEU A 64 -9.91 0.58 -2.13
CA LEU A 64 -10.51 -0.30 -3.12
C LEU A 64 -9.71 -0.22 -4.42
N MET A 65 -9.18 -1.35 -4.86
CA MET A 65 -8.31 -1.49 -6.04
C MET A 65 -9.01 -2.41 -7.04
N GLN A 66 -9.84 -1.83 -7.90
CA GLN A 66 -10.72 -2.55 -8.81
C GLN A 66 -10.46 -2.11 -10.25
N THR A 67 -9.97 -3.06 -11.05
CA THR A 67 -9.79 -2.94 -12.50
C THR A 67 -10.47 -4.09 -13.22
N ASN A 68 -10.45 -4.06 -14.55
CA ASN A 68 -10.77 -5.22 -15.36
C ASN A 68 -9.59 -6.21 -15.40
N VAL A 69 -9.91 -7.48 -15.62
CA VAL A 69 -8.89 -8.49 -15.94
C VAL A 69 -8.18 -8.10 -17.24
N GLY A 70 -6.85 -8.16 -17.26
CA GLY A 70 -5.98 -7.74 -18.35
C GLY A 70 -5.59 -6.26 -18.35
N ASN A 71 -6.19 -5.41 -17.49
CA ASN A 71 -5.88 -3.98 -17.40
C ASN A 71 -5.56 -3.57 -15.95
N GLY A 72 -4.50 -4.16 -15.41
CA GLY A 72 -4.28 -4.24 -13.96
C GLY A 72 -3.59 -3.07 -13.28
N LEU A 73 -3.30 -3.28 -12.00
CA LEU A 73 -2.58 -2.36 -11.12
C LEU A 73 -1.32 -3.02 -10.56
N SER A 74 -0.24 -2.27 -10.40
CA SER A 74 0.94 -2.68 -9.65
C SER A 74 1.01 -1.94 -8.31
N LEU A 75 0.96 -2.70 -7.23
CA LEU A 75 1.14 -2.22 -5.86
C LEU A 75 2.48 -2.77 -5.38
N PHE A 76 3.49 -1.91 -5.33
CA PHE A 76 4.87 -2.34 -5.17
C PHE A 76 5.60 -1.59 -4.05
N ARG A 77 6.13 -2.30 -3.06
CA ARG A 77 6.92 -1.68 -1.96
C ARG A 77 6.16 -0.62 -1.16
N ASN A 78 4.84 -0.72 -1.06
CA ASN A 78 4.06 0.20 -0.24
C ASN A 78 3.98 -0.27 1.21
N LEU A 79 3.70 0.68 2.10
CA LEU A 79 3.30 0.43 3.47
C LEU A 79 1.81 0.73 3.62
N TYR A 80 1.02 -0.32 3.89
CA TYR A 80 -0.34 -0.18 4.41
C TYR A 80 -0.31 -0.29 5.92
N ILE A 81 -0.73 0.75 6.64
CA ILE A 81 -0.58 0.78 8.10
C ILE A 81 -1.79 1.39 8.79
N ASP A 82 -2.24 0.78 9.88
CA ASP A 82 -3.28 1.35 10.76
C ASP A 82 -4.63 1.61 10.06
N ASN A 83 -4.98 0.83 9.03
CA ASN A 83 -6.35 0.81 8.50
C ASN A 83 -7.10 -0.44 8.95
N LYS A 84 -8.38 -0.31 9.31
CA LYS A 84 -9.18 -1.43 9.79
C LYS A 84 -9.38 -2.52 8.73
N THR A 85 -9.54 -2.13 7.47
CA THR A 85 -9.94 -3.01 6.38
C THR A 85 -9.40 -2.53 5.03
N ARG A 86 -9.54 -3.36 3.99
CA ARG A 86 -9.16 -3.06 2.61
C ARG A 86 -7.71 -2.58 2.49
N ASN A 87 -6.74 -3.44 2.86
CA ASN A 87 -5.31 -3.11 2.92
C ASN A 87 -4.41 -3.71 1.82
N PRO A 88 -4.81 -3.82 0.53
CA PRO A 88 -6.02 -3.32 -0.16
C PRO A 88 -7.20 -4.30 -0.16
N LYS A 89 -8.36 -3.87 -0.70
CA LYS A 89 -9.38 -4.77 -1.27
C LYS A 89 -9.23 -4.79 -2.78
N VAL A 90 -9.03 -5.96 -3.37
CA VAL A 90 -8.65 -6.10 -4.78
C VAL A 90 -9.72 -6.81 -5.60
N LYS A 91 -9.88 -6.38 -6.85
CA LYS A 91 -10.54 -7.11 -7.93
C LYS A 91 -9.85 -6.86 -9.27
N GLY A 92 -9.98 -7.79 -10.21
CA GLY A 92 -9.37 -7.68 -11.54
C GLY A 92 -7.92 -8.16 -11.53
N THR A 93 -7.07 -7.54 -12.35
CA THR A 93 -5.64 -7.87 -12.43
C THR A 93 -4.81 -7.04 -11.46
N ASN A 94 -4.02 -7.68 -10.60
CA ASN A 94 -3.21 -7.00 -9.60
C ASN A 94 -1.85 -7.64 -9.34
N ASP A 95 -0.80 -6.82 -9.34
CA ASP A 95 0.50 -7.19 -8.77
C ASP A 95 0.60 -6.60 -7.37
N PHE A 96 0.79 -7.46 -6.35
CA PHE A 96 1.02 -7.07 -4.96
C PHE A 96 2.36 -7.62 -4.53
N THR A 97 3.43 -6.87 -4.82
CA THR A 97 4.81 -7.33 -4.64
C THR A 97 5.57 -6.48 -3.64
N ASN A 98 6.27 -7.12 -2.71
CA ASN A 98 7.12 -6.47 -1.71
C ASN A 98 6.45 -5.38 -0.86
N ASN A 99 5.13 -5.42 -0.68
CA ASN A 99 4.45 -4.52 0.23
C ASN A 99 4.61 -4.99 1.69
N VAL A 100 4.48 -4.03 2.59
CA VAL A 100 4.38 -4.26 4.03
C VAL A 100 2.98 -3.87 4.47
N VAL A 101 2.33 -4.74 5.23
CA VAL A 101 1.02 -4.47 5.81
C VAL A 101 1.12 -4.62 7.32
N TYR A 102 0.79 -3.56 8.06
CA TYR A 102 0.96 -3.47 9.50
C TYR A 102 -0.33 -3.08 10.22
N ASN A 103 -0.64 -3.74 11.33
CA ASN A 103 -1.71 -3.35 12.26
C ASN A 103 -3.09 -3.11 11.60
N TRP A 104 -3.48 -3.99 10.67
CA TRP A 104 -4.84 -3.96 10.13
C TRP A 104 -5.86 -4.31 11.22
N GLY A 105 -7.13 -3.95 11.02
CA GLY A 105 -8.25 -4.31 11.91
C GLY A 105 -9.00 -5.57 11.49
N GLY A 106 -10.30 -5.65 11.80
CA GLY A 106 -11.13 -6.83 11.53
C GLY A 106 -11.44 -7.13 10.06
N GLY A 107 -10.95 -6.32 9.12
CA GLY A 107 -11.14 -6.57 7.68
C GLY A 107 -10.09 -7.48 7.06
N GLY A 108 -8.88 -7.52 7.63
CA GLY A 108 -7.72 -8.21 7.05
C GLY A 108 -6.69 -7.27 6.44
N GLY A 109 -5.51 -7.83 6.22
CA GLY A 109 -4.37 -7.19 5.55
C GLY A 109 -4.45 -7.23 4.02
N TYR A 110 -5.23 -8.13 3.43
CA TYR A 110 -5.51 -8.19 1.99
C TYR A 110 -6.88 -8.83 1.79
N ILE A 111 -7.80 -8.12 1.13
CA ILE A 111 -9.17 -8.59 0.91
C ILE A 111 -9.35 -8.99 -0.55
N ALA A 112 -9.60 -10.27 -0.77
CA ALA A 112 -9.78 -10.86 -2.09
C ALA A 112 -11.22 -10.76 -2.63
N GLY A 113 -11.83 -9.58 -2.47
CA GLY A 113 -13.08 -9.19 -3.11
C GLY A 113 -14.37 -9.84 -2.57
N ASP A 114 -14.32 -11.16 -2.29
CA ASP A 114 -15.44 -12.12 -2.23
C ASP A 114 -16.56 -11.77 -3.21
N SER A 115 -16.24 -11.90 -4.50
CA SER A 115 -17.14 -11.56 -5.59
C SER A 115 -17.25 -12.67 -6.63
N GLU A 116 -18.30 -12.60 -7.43
CA GLU A 116 -18.49 -13.44 -8.63
C GLU A 116 -17.53 -13.06 -9.77
N GLY A 117 -17.01 -11.83 -9.77
CA GLY A 117 -16.05 -11.34 -10.76
C GLY A 117 -14.69 -12.05 -10.64
N ALA A 118 -14.08 -12.36 -11.79
CA ALA A 118 -12.75 -12.94 -11.86
C ALA A 118 -11.67 -11.95 -11.39
N SER A 119 -10.67 -12.46 -10.68
CA SER A 119 -9.46 -11.70 -10.34
C SER A 119 -8.23 -12.58 -10.55
N GLU A 120 -7.15 -11.95 -11.01
CA GLU A 120 -5.83 -12.58 -11.17
C GLU A 120 -4.79 -11.75 -10.45
N ALA A 121 -3.97 -12.39 -9.61
CA ALA A 121 -2.99 -11.67 -8.82
C ALA A 121 -1.63 -12.35 -8.72
N HIS A 122 -0.60 -11.52 -8.63
CA HIS A 122 0.67 -11.89 -7.99
C HIS A 122 0.66 -11.37 -6.55
N ILE A 123 1.00 -12.22 -5.61
CA ILE A 123 1.18 -11.84 -4.20
C ILE A 123 2.55 -12.36 -3.79
N ILE A 124 3.59 -11.53 -3.92
CA ILE A 124 4.98 -12.00 -3.86
C ILE A 124 5.82 -11.19 -2.89
N GLY A 125 6.54 -11.86 -2.00
CA GLY A 125 7.58 -11.24 -1.17
C GLY A 125 7.06 -10.17 -0.22
N ASN A 126 5.78 -10.21 0.16
CA ASN A 126 5.17 -9.24 1.07
C ASN A 126 5.44 -9.62 2.54
N TYR A 127 5.41 -8.64 3.44
CA TYR A 127 5.52 -8.85 4.88
C TYR A 127 4.27 -8.34 5.59
N PHE A 128 3.52 -9.25 6.21
CA PHE A 128 2.35 -8.93 7.03
C PHE A 128 2.74 -9.00 8.50
N ILE A 129 2.45 -7.95 9.27
CA ILE A 129 2.77 -7.87 10.70
C ILE A 129 1.51 -7.45 11.47
N SER A 130 1.04 -8.35 12.33
CA SER A 130 -0.07 -8.07 13.24
C SER A 130 0.30 -6.97 14.23
N GLY A 131 -0.63 -6.06 14.47
CA GLY A 131 -0.50 -5.03 15.50
C GLY A 131 -1.62 -5.07 16.53
N PRO A 132 -1.70 -4.07 17.43
CA PRO A 132 -2.71 -4.01 18.49
C PRO A 132 -4.15 -4.15 18.00
N SER A 133 -4.46 -3.61 16.81
CA SER A 133 -5.80 -3.61 16.21
C SER A 133 -6.14 -4.89 15.44
N THR A 134 -5.14 -5.74 15.18
CA THR A 134 -5.31 -6.95 14.37
C THR A 134 -6.11 -8.03 15.09
N SER A 135 -7.26 -8.38 14.50
CA SER A 135 -8.20 -9.36 15.03
C SER A 135 -8.54 -10.50 14.06
N VAL A 136 -8.02 -10.45 12.83
CA VAL A 136 -8.20 -11.49 11.81
C VAL A 136 -6.89 -11.73 11.05
N THR A 137 -6.80 -12.84 10.33
CA THR A 137 -5.62 -13.19 9.51
C THR A 137 -5.34 -12.18 8.40
N ALA A 138 -4.11 -12.21 7.86
CA ALA A 138 -3.67 -11.32 6.80
C ALA A 138 -4.59 -11.37 5.57
N PHE A 139 -4.92 -12.55 5.07
CA PHE A 139 -5.79 -12.72 3.91
C PHE A 139 -7.21 -13.06 4.33
N THR A 140 -8.19 -12.42 3.72
CA THR A 140 -9.61 -12.68 3.98
C THR A 140 -10.42 -12.65 2.69
N ARG A 141 -11.60 -13.28 2.73
CA ARG A 141 -12.64 -13.15 1.70
C ARG A 141 -12.18 -13.60 0.30
N GLY A 142 -11.34 -14.62 0.25
CA GLY A 142 -10.98 -15.30 -0.98
C GLY A 142 -12.02 -16.33 -1.38
N ASN A 143 -12.09 -16.63 -2.68
CA ASN A 143 -12.93 -17.68 -3.23
C ASN A 143 -12.31 -18.23 -4.53
N ALA A 144 -13.00 -19.18 -5.17
CA ALA A 144 -12.51 -19.83 -6.39
C ALA A 144 -12.36 -18.91 -7.62
N ASN A 145 -13.01 -17.73 -7.62
CA ASN A 145 -12.91 -16.75 -8.70
C ASN A 145 -11.69 -15.84 -8.55
N PHE A 146 -11.09 -15.78 -7.36
CA PHE A 146 -9.84 -15.06 -7.13
C PHE A 146 -8.66 -16.02 -7.26
N LYS A 147 -7.97 -15.92 -8.39
CA LYS A 147 -6.82 -16.78 -8.72
C LYS A 147 -5.52 -16.04 -8.47
N ALA A 148 -4.62 -16.62 -7.70
CA ALA A 148 -3.38 -15.94 -7.31
C ALA A 148 -2.16 -16.85 -7.43
N TYR A 149 -1.08 -16.33 -8.00
CA TYR A 149 0.26 -16.87 -7.79
C TYR A 149 0.85 -16.25 -6.54
N VAL A 150 1.34 -17.08 -5.62
CA VAL A 150 1.84 -16.64 -4.32
C VAL A 150 3.25 -17.18 -4.08
N GLU A 151 4.14 -16.34 -3.57
CA GLU A 151 5.54 -16.70 -3.38
C GLU A 151 6.17 -15.86 -2.26
N ALA A 152 6.93 -16.49 -1.36
CA ALA A 152 7.77 -15.81 -0.38
C ALA A 152 7.08 -14.74 0.51
N ASN A 153 5.78 -14.84 0.77
CA ASN A 153 5.09 -13.94 1.71
C ASN A 153 5.33 -14.38 3.16
N PHE A 154 5.58 -13.43 4.05
CA PHE A 154 5.82 -13.66 5.48
C PHE A 154 4.67 -13.09 6.32
N TYR A 155 4.34 -13.77 7.40
CA TYR A 155 3.36 -13.31 8.37
C TYR A 155 3.92 -13.44 9.79
N ASP A 156 3.98 -12.31 10.49
CA ASP A 156 4.29 -12.18 11.91
C ASP A 156 3.00 -11.87 12.68
N SER A 157 2.47 -12.86 13.40
CA SER A 157 1.13 -12.78 13.97
C SER A 157 1.10 -12.47 15.46
N ASP A 158 2.23 -12.57 16.17
CA ASP A 158 2.24 -12.76 17.62
C ASP A 158 2.36 -11.48 18.45
N LYS A 159 2.67 -10.34 17.81
CA LYS A 159 2.72 -9.00 18.43
C LYS A 159 3.78 -8.91 19.55
N ASN A 160 4.82 -9.75 19.47
CA ASN A 160 5.80 -9.88 20.54
C ASN A 160 6.88 -8.78 20.52
N GLY A 161 6.98 -7.98 19.46
CA GLY A 161 7.97 -6.92 19.28
C GLY A 161 9.32 -7.37 18.69
N ALA A 162 9.41 -8.62 18.26
CA ALA A 162 10.55 -9.21 17.56
C ALA A 162 10.12 -9.60 16.16
N LEU A 163 10.94 -9.27 15.16
CA LEU A 163 10.71 -9.67 13.79
C LEU A 163 10.94 -11.18 13.63
N SER A 164 9.89 -11.96 13.82
CA SER A 164 9.93 -13.43 13.95
C SER A 164 8.89 -14.15 13.10
N GLY A 165 8.26 -13.41 12.17
CA GLY A 165 7.32 -13.96 11.20
C GLY A 165 7.86 -15.12 10.39
N SER A 166 6.93 -15.96 9.94
CA SER A 166 7.22 -17.17 9.16
C SER A 166 6.66 -17.05 7.75
N GLN A 167 7.28 -17.77 6.80
CA GLN A 167 6.78 -17.82 5.43
C GLN A 167 5.45 -18.57 5.37
N LEU A 168 4.47 -17.98 4.70
CA LEU A 168 3.20 -18.63 4.40
C LEU A 168 3.38 -19.68 3.31
N GLY A 169 2.99 -20.92 3.60
CA GLY A 169 2.91 -21.98 2.59
C GLY A 169 1.83 -21.67 1.53
N ALA A 170 2.08 -22.03 0.27
CA ALA A 170 1.19 -21.78 -0.85
C ALA A 170 -0.06 -22.69 -0.84
N SER A 171 -1.02 -22.38 0.03
CA SER A 171 -2.28 -23.12 0.16
C SER A 171 -3.49 -22.19 0.21
N SER A 172 -4.64 -22.65 -0.28
CA SER A 172 -5.87 -21.86 -0.25
C SER A 172 -6.23 -21.36 1.16
N SER A 173 -6.06 -22.20 2.18
CA SER A 173 -6.35 -21.85 3.58
C SER A 173 -5.46 -20.71 4.11
N ASN A 174 -4.18 -20.69 3.76
CA ASN A 174 -3.24 -19.67 4.23
C ASN A 174 -3.50 -18.30 3.59
N TYR A 175 -4.13 -18.29 2.41
CA TYR A 175 -4.48 -17.09 1.67
C TYR A 175 -5.99 -16.79 1.73
N GLY A 176 -6.72 -17.29 2.73
CA GLY A 176 -8.10 -16.88 2.98
C GLY A 176 -9.10 -17.36 1.92
N GLY A 177 -8.80 -18.46 1.20
CA GLY A 177 -9.72 -19.13 0.28
C GLY A 177 -9.42 -18.94 -1.22
N LEU A 178 -8.30 -18.31 -1.59
CA LEU A 178 -7.95 -18.10 -3.01
C LEU A 178 -7.71 -19.42 -3.74
N ALA A 179 -7.94 -19.40 -5.06
CA ALA A 179 -7.48 -20.42 -5.97
C ALA A 179 -6.00 -20.22 -6.32
N ILE A 180 -5.12 -20.93 -5.61
CA ILE A 180 -3.66 -20.83 -5.81
C ILE A 180 -3.25 -21.39 -7.17
N GLN A 181 -2.51 -20.61 -7.95
CA GLN A 181 -1.97 -20.99 -9.25
C GLN A 181 -0.50 -21.42 -9.14
N THR A 182 -0.08 -22.33 -10.03
CA THR A 182 1.28 -22.88 -10.06
C THR A 182 2.24 -22.09 -10.95
N ALA A 183 1.73 -21.16 -11.77
CA ALA A 183 2.52 -20.33 -12.68
C ALA A 183 2.14 -18.85 -12.52
N LYS A 184 3.12 -17.97 -12.78
CA LYS A 184 2.91 -16.53 -12.87
C LYS A 184 2.08 -16.20 -14.10
N TYR A 185 1.27 -15.16 -14.00
CA TYR A 185 0.56 -14.57 -15.12
C TYR A 185 1.51 -13.76 -16.00
N ALA A 186 1.15 -13.58 -17.26
CA ALA A 186 1.97 -12.89 -18.26
C ALA A 186 1.71 -11.38 -18.33
N PHE A 187 1.40 -10.72 -17.20
CA PHE A 187 1.31 -9.27 -17.11
C PHE A 187 2.63 -8.66 -16.61
N PRO A 188 2.94 -7.39 -16.96
CA PRO A 188 4.15 -6.71 -16.47
C PRO A 188 4.19 -6.70 -14.94
N ALA A 189 5.32 -7.09 -14.37
CA ALA A 189 5.57 -7.10 -12.93
C ALA A 189 6.97 -6.55 -12.64
N PRO A 190 7.25 -6.07 -11.41
CA PRO A 190 8.56 -5.55 -11.07
C PRO A 190 9.69 -6.55 -11.33
N ALA A 191 10.70 -6.15 -12.11
CA ALA A 191 11.80 -7.04 -12.48
C ALA A 191 12.68 -7.45 -11.30
N LYS A 192 12.79 -6.58 -10.28
CA LYS A 192 13.57 -6.82 -9.07
C LYS A 192 12.66 -7.01 -7.86
N ILE A 193 12.55 -8.27 -7.45
CA ILE A 193 11.81 -8.70 -6.26
C ILE A 193 12.80 -8.89 -5.11
N LEU A 194 12.56 -8.19 -4.01
CA LEU A 194 13.33 -8.30 -2.77
C LEU A 194 12.82 -9.48 -1.93
N SER A 195 13.62 -9.93 -0.96
CA SER A 195 13.08 -10.75 0.12
C SER A 195 12.08 -9.94 0.95
N ALA A 196 11.11 -10.59 1.59
CA ALA A 196 10.14 -9.89 2.45
C ALA A 196 10.83 -9.06 3.54
N ALA A 197 11.90 -9.57 4.15
CA ALA A 197 12.68 -8.85 5.16
C ALA A 197 13.38 -7.61 4.56
N ALA A 198 13.95 -7.71 3.36
CA ALA A 198 14.57 -6.57 2.69
C ALA A 198 13.52 -5.52 2.26
N ALA A 199 12.33 -5.95 1.86
CA ALA A 199 11.20 -5.08 1.59
C ALA A 199 10.77 -4.31 2.85
N LEU A 200 10.71 -4.97 4.01
CA LEU A 200 10.46 -4.32 5.30
C LEU A 200 11.52 -3.27 5.64
N THR A 201 12.81 -3.62 5.55
CA THR A 201 13.90 -2.67 5.79
C THR A 201 13.83 -1.46 4.85
N LEU A 202 13.46 -1.68 3.58
CA LEU A 202 13.27 -0.60 2.63
C LEU A 202 12.08 0.29 3.01
N ALA A 203 10.97 -0.31 3.46
CA ALA A 203 9.79 0.42 3.90
C ALA A 203 10.11 1.36 5.07
N GLU A 204 10.71 0.84 6.14
CA GLU A 204 11.13 1.63 7.31
C GLU A 204 11.98 2.84 6.91
N LYS A 205 12.88 2.65 5.95
CA LYS A 205 13.81 3.69 5.51
C LYS A 205 13.17 4.72 4.57
N SER A 206 12.36 4.29 3.62
CA SER A 206 12.14 5.08 2.39
C SER A 206 10.70 5.22 1.91
N VAL A 207 9.71 4.52 2.47
CA VAL A 207 8.33 4.74 2.01
C VAL A 207 7.75 6.09 2.42
N GLY A 208 6.77 6.54 1.63
CA GLY A 208 6.03 7.79 1.83
C GLY A 208 6.84 9.01 1.44
N ALA A 209 6.50 10.16 1.99
CA ALA A 209 7.24 11.42 1.85
C ALA A 209 8.60 11.39 2.58
N SER A 210 9.41 10.37 2.30
CA SER A 210 10.59 9.96 3.07
C SER A 210 11.73 10.97 3.04
N LYS A 211 11.78 11.84 2.03
CA LYS A 211 12.76 12.94 1.96
C LYS A 211 12.59 13.91 3.14
N VAL A 212 11.36 14.23 3.52
CA VAL A 212 11.04 15.12 4.65
C VAL A 212 9.74 14.64 5.31
N ARG A 213 9.84 13.63 6.17
CA ARG A 213 8.68 13.11 6.91
C ARG A 213 8.14 14.13 7.90
N ASP A 214 6.82 14.29 7.90
CA ASP A 214 6.10 15.04 8.93
C ASP A 214 6.00 14.23 10.25
N ALA A 215 5.26 14.75 11.23
CA ALA A 215 5.12 14.09 12.52
C ALA A 215 4.33 12.77 12.42
N VAL A 216 3.39 12.67 11.48
CA VAL A 216 2.50 11.52 11.29
C VAL A 216 3.30 10.38 10.66
N ASP A 217 4.00 10.63 9.56
CA ASP A 217 4.84 9.63 8.90
C ASP A 217 5.92 9.10 9.83
N LYS A 218 6.58 9.96 10.61
CA LYS A 218 7.57 9.52 11.62
C LYS A 218 6.96 8.58 12.65
N ARG A 219 5.74 8.89 13.09
CA ARG A 219 5.02 8.06 14.06
C ARG A 219 4.66 6.71 13.46
N LEU A 220 4.12 6.67 12.24
CA LEU A 220 3.77 5.43 11.54
C LEU A 220 5.00 4.52 11.34
N ILE A 221 6.15 5.09 10.99
CA ILE A 221 7.40 4.31 10.89
C ILE A 221 7.86 3.81 12.26
N THR A 222 7.72 4.61 13.31
CA THR A 222 8.02 4.16 14.68
C THR A 222 7.10 3.00 15.10
N GLU A 223 5.82 3.04 14.70
CA GLU A 223 4.87 1.96 14.95
C GLU A 223 5.22 0.70 14.17
N LEU A 224 5.59 0.81 12.90
CA LEU A 224 6.08 -0.30 12.09
C LEU A 224 7.29 -0.98 12.74
N GLN A 225 8.26 -0.19 13.18
CA GLN A 225 9.49 -0.65 13.85
C GLN A 225 9.25 -1.27 15.22
N SER A 226 8.03 -1.12 15.77
CA SER A 226 7.65 -1.76 17.03
C SER A 226 7.32 -3.25 16.87
N TYR A 227 7.19 -3.74 15.63
CA TYR A 227 6.89 -5.12 15.28
C TYR A 227 5.73 -5.71 16.10
N GLY A 228 4.62 -4.96 16.11
CA GLY A 228 3.33 -5.38 16.63
C GLY A 228 2.99 -4.83 18.02
N LYS A 229 3.87 -4.03 18.63
CA LYS A 229 3.65 -3.46 19.97
C LYS A 229 2.77 -2.21 19.98
N THR A 230 2.89 -1.36 18.97
CA THR A 230 2.17 -0.08 18.88
C THR A 230 1.43 0.04 17.54
N GLY A 231 0.57 1.04 17.39
CA GLY A 231 -0.35 1.15 16.26
C GLY A 231 -1.78 1.37 16.73
N GLN A 232 -2.56 2.18 16.01
CA GLN A 232 -3.93 2.48 16.40
C GLN A 232 -4.83 2.82 15.19
N LEU A 233 -6.04 2.28 15.21
CA LEU A 233 -7.13 2.82 14.40
C LEU A 233 -7.63 4.12 15.03
N ILE A 234 -7.86 5.15 14.22
CA ILE A 234 -8.27 6.47 14.71
C ILE A 234 -9.59 6.91 14.08
N SER A 235 -10.32 7.78 14.77
CA SER A 235 -11.55 8.44 14.28
C SER A 235 -11.40 9.96 14.14
N ASP A 236 -10.29 10.51 14.63
CA ASP A 236 -10.01 11.95 14.64
C ASP A 236 -8.50 12.17 14.56
N GLU A 237 -8.05 12.73 13.44
CA GLU A 237 -6.65 13.05 13.19
C GLU A 237 -6.12 14.17 14.11
N ASN A 238 -6.99 14.96 14.74
CA ASN A 238 -6.57 16.02 15.66
C ASN A 238 -6.52 15.56 17.11
N ALA A 239 -7.04 14.37 17.41
CA ALA A 239 -6.94 13.79 18.75
C ALA A 239 -5.51 13.29 19.02
N SER A 240 -5.09 13.36 20.28
CA SER A 240 -3.84 12.75 20.73
C SER A 240 -3.87 11.23 20.47
N PRO A 241 -2.74 10.61 20.05
CA PRO A 241 -1.42 11.21 19.86
C PRO A 241 -1.15 11.80 18.46
N MET A 242 -2.12 11.86 17.54
CA MET A 242 -1.86 12.41 16.20
C MET A 242 -1.61 13.91 16.29
N ASN A 243 -2.55 14.65 16.92
CA ASN A 243 -2.50 16.10 17.04
C ASN A 243 -2.32 16.81 15.68
N GLY A 244 -2.96 16.28 14.63
CA GLY A 244 -2.87 16.75 13.26
C GLY A 244 -1.52 16.42 12.59
N PRO A 245 -1.20 17.06 11.45
CA PRO A 245 0.07 16.84 10.75
C PRO A 245 1.29 17.40 11.50
N GLY A 246 1.07 18.10 12.62
CA GLY A 246 2.10 18.83 13.34
C GLY A 246 2.60 20.05 12.56
N THR A 247 3.87 20.41 12.79
CA THR A 247 4.52 21.50 12.06
C THR A 247 5.10 20.98 10.75
N ILE A 248 4.59 21.48 9.63
CA ILE A 248 5.16 21.19 8.31
C ILE A 248 6.32 22.16 8.07
N ALA A 249 7.51 21.60 7.84
CA ALA A 249 8.68 22.41 7.50
C ALA A 249 8.46 23.11 6.15
N GLY A 250 8.66 24.42 6.11
CA GLY A 250 8.70 25.15 4.84
C GLY A 250 9.85 24.65 3.94
N GLY A 251 9.70 24.83 2.64
CA GLY A 251 10.72 24.50 1.64
C GLY A 251 10.96 25.66 0.68
N THR A 252 12.11 25.62 0.00
CA THR A 252 12.33 26.48 -1.17
C THR A 252 11.70 25.80 -2.38
N ALA A 253 10.78 26.49 -3.06
CA ALA A 253 10.19 25.99 -4.30
C ALA A 253 11.30 25.72 -5.32
N TRP A 254 11.19 24.61 -6.02
CA TRP A 254 12.04 24.34 -7.17
C TRP A 254 11.72 25.31 -8.31
N VAL A 255 12.74 25.69 -9.07
CA VAL A 255 12.55 26.56 -10.25
C VAL A 255 11.95 25.70 -11.35
N ASP A 256 10.76 26.10 -11.80
CA ASP A 256 10.04 25.53 -12.94
C ASP A 256 9.62 26.72 -13.81
N ALA A 257 10.48 27.08 -14.77
CA ALA A 257 10.31 28.30 -15.57
C ALA A 257 9.18 28.17 -16.60
N ASN A 258 8.82 26.95 -17.00
CA ASN A 258 7.80 26.69 -18.01
C ASN A 258 6.43 26.33 -17.41
N GLY A 259 6.36 26.07 -16.10
CA GLY A 259 5.14 25.82 -15.34
C GLY A 259 4.53 24.45 -15.60
N ASN A 260 5.32 23.47 -16.05
CA ASN A 260 4.82 22.12 -16.35
C ASN A 260 4.81 21.18 -15.13
N GLY A 261 5.26 21.66 -13.96
CA GLY A 261 5.33 20.90 -12.72
C GLY A 261 6.62 20.09 -12.54
N ILE A 262 7.58 20.19 -13.47
CA ILE A 262 8.89 19.54 -13.41
C ILE A 262 9.95 20.62 -13.21
N PRO A 263 10.82 20.51 -12.19
CA PRO A 263 11.92 21.44 -12.01
C PRO A 263 12.87 21.50 -13.21
N ASP A 264 13.31 22.70 -13.59
CA ASP A 264 14.24 22.94 -14.70
C ASP A 264 15.52 22.08 -14.58
N ASN A 265 16.00 21.85 -13.35
CA ASN A 265 17.21 21.07 -13.11
C ASN A 265 16.99 19.55 -13.22
N VAL A 266 15.74 19.09 -13.22
CA VAL A 266 15.35 17.68 -13.44
C VAL A 266 15.02 17.45 -14.92
N GLU A 267 14.53 18.46 -15.62
CA GLU A 267 14.26 18.40 -17.05
C GLU A 267 15.50 17.91 -17.84
N GLY A 268 15.31 16.92 -18.70
CA GLY A 268 16.37 16.36 -19.55
C GLY A 268 17.36 15.42 -18.85
N GLN A 269 17.30 15.22 -17.53
CA GLN A 269 18.13 14.21 -16.84
C GLN A 269 17.69 12.78 -17.15
N PHE A 270 16.40 12.58 -17.43
CA PHE A 270 15.80 11.27 -17.65
C PHE A 270 15.15 11.21 -19.02
N LYS A 271 15.44 10.16 -19.78
CA LYS A 271 14.88 9.97 -21.13
C LYS A 271 13.51 9.30 -21.10
N THR A 272 13.22 8.59 -20.01
CA THR A 272 11.95 7.90 -19.78
C THR A 272 11.50 8.09 -18.32
N VAL A 273 10.19 7.94 -18.08
CA VAL A 273 9.64 7.91 -16.71
C VAL A 273 10.24 6.75 -15.90
N GLU A 274 10.53 5.62 -16.56
CA GLU A 274 11.23 4.48 -15.97
C GLU A 274 12.63 4.87 -15.45
N ASP A 275 13.41 5.60 -16.25
CA ASP A 275 14.77 6.04 -15.85
C ASP A 275 14.71 6.94 -14.62
N TRP A 276 13.72 7.85 -14.59
CA TRP A 276 13.50 8.72 -13.45
C TRP A 276 13.09 7.95 -12.20
N ALA A 277 12.07 7.09 -12.30
CA ALA A 277 11.59 6.29 -11.17
C ALA A 277 12.69 5.38 -10.59
N ASN A 278 13.53 4.79 -11.46
CA ASN A 278 14.67 3.97 -11.02
C ASN A 278 15.77 4.80 -10.35
N SER A 279 15.95 6.07 -10.72
CA SER A 279 16.94 6.96 -10.08
C SER A 279 16.59 7.33 -8.63
N LEU A 280 15.30 7.27 -8.27
CA LEU A 280 14.80 7.54 -6.92
C LEU A 280 15.08 6.38 -5.96
N VAL A 281 15.38 5.19 -6.51
CA VAL A 281 15.82 4.04 -5.73
C VAL A 281 17.32 4.19 -5.47
N PRO A 282 17.79 4.28 -4.21
CA PRO A 282 19.22 4.47 -3.94
C PRO A 282 20.04 3.35 -4.57
N SER A 283 21.12 3.69 -5.28
CA SER A 283 21.94 2.78 -6.09
C SER A 283 22.62 1.62 -5.33
N GLY A 284 22.47 1.59 -4.00
CA GLY A 284 22.96 0.54 -3.12
C GLY A 284 21.95 -0.58 -2.83
N TYR A 285 20.76 -0.57 -3.45
CA TYR A 285 19.71 -1.57 -3.24
C TYR A 285 19.55 -2.51 -4.41
#